data_AF-A0A0K0FB40-F1
#
_entry.id   AF-A0A0K0FB40-F1
#
_cell.length_a   1.000
_cell.length_b   1.000
_cell.length_c   1.000
_cell.angle_alpha   90.00
_cell.angle_beta   90.00
_cell.angle_gamma   90.00
#
_symmetry.space_group_name_H-M   'P 1'
#
loop_
_entity.id
_entity.type
_entity.pdbx_description
1 polymer ?
#
loop_
_entity_poly.entity_id
_entity_poly.type
_entity_poly.pdbx_seq_one_letter_code
_entity_poly.pdbx_strand_id
1 'polypeptide(L)'
;MHIFTPCIHRPFREGLFFSEWTPTNGSLLYFVDSTSLRYKYFIWASGKHKQSSKTEMERPKLETLPIDQTVKKATKILLTLKKRDAIRITNLR
;
A
#
# COMPACT_ATOMS: atom_id res chain seq x y z
N MET A 1 -11.63 -3.61 -14.98
CA MET A 1 -10.45 -4.47 -14.86
C MET A 1 -10.78 -5.95 -15.01
N HIS A 2 -11.72 -6.52 -14.24
CA HIS A 2 -12.05 -7.96 -14.28
C HIS A 2 -12.33 -8.54 -15.67
N ILE A 3 -12.96 -7.77 -16.57
CA ILE A 3 -13.33 -8.23 -17.92
C ILE A 3 -12.10 -8.63 -18.76
N PHE A 4 -10.93 -8.07 -18.46
CA PHE A 4 -9.67 -8.38 -19.15
C PHE A 4 -8.93 -9.58 -18.53
N THR A 5 -9.39 -10.11 -17.40
CA THR A 5 -8.74 -11.23 -16.69
C THR A 5 -9.12 -12.61 -17.24
N PRO A 6 -10.38 -12.89 -17.64
CA PRO A 6 -10.77 -14.16 -18.26
C PRO A 6 -10.71 -14.14 -19.80
N CYS A 7 -10.46 -13.00 -20.44
CA CYS A 7 -10.34 -12.88 -21.89
C CYS A 7 -8.90 -13.15 -22.39
N ILE A 8 -8.74 -13.29 -23.71
CA ILE A 8 -7.45 -13.55 -24.40
C ILE A 8 -6.48 -12.35 -24.29
N HIS A 9 -6.97 -11.18 -23.87
CA HIS A 9 -6.15 -10.00 -23.69
C HIS A 9 -5.29 -10.09 -22.42
N ARG A 10 -4.06 -9.59 -22.49
CA ARG A 10 -3.17 -9.52 -21.33
C ARG A 10 -3.86 -8.71 -20.22
N PRO A 11 -4.03 -9.26 -19.01
CA PRO A 11 -4.63 -8.51 -17.90
C PRO A 11 -3.73 -7.34 -17.51
N PHE A 12 -4.38 -6.26 -17.07
CA PHE A 12 -3.70 -5.12 -16.45
C PHE A 12 -2.94 -5.60 -15.22
N ARG A 13 -1.64 -5.26 -15.13
CA ARG A 13 -0.76 -5.65 -14.02
C ARG A 13 -0.56 -4.49 -13.05
N GLU A 14 -1.53 -3.59 -13.01
CA GLU A 14 -1.55 -2.44 -12.15
C GLU A 14 -2.57 -2.64 -11.03
N GLY A 15 -2.20 -2.23 -9.82
CA GLY A 15 -3.11 -2.12 -8.69
C GLY A 15 -3.46 -0.65 -8.46
N LEU A 16 -4.72 -0.37 -8.19
CA LEU A 16 -5.22 0.98 -7.97
C LEU A 16 -5.57 1.18 -6.49
N PHE A 17 -5.21 2.36 -5.98
CA PHE A 17 -5.64 2.83 -4.67
C PHE A 17 -6.75 3.85 -4.84
N PHE A 18 -7.84 3.67 -4.13
CA PHE A 18 -8.93 4.65 -4.02
C PHE A 18 -9.04 5.10 -2.58
N SER A 19 -9.22 6.40 -2.38
CA SER A 19 -9.48 6.97 -1.07
C SER A 19 -10.83 7.68 -1.09
N GLU A 20 -11.60 7.49 -0.04
CA GLU A 20 -12.89 8.14 0.17
C GLU A 20 -12.87 8.80 1.54
N TRP A 21 -13.49 9.98 1.66
CA TRP A 21 -13.72 10.61 2.94
C TRP A 21 -15.20 10.91 3.11
N THR A 22 -15.77 10.40 4.20
CA THR A 22 -17.19 10.56 4.52
C THR A 22 -17.33 11.04 5.96
N PRO A 23 -18.22 12.01 6.27
CA PRO A 23 -18.39 12.52 7.64
C PRO A 23 -18.71 11.43 8.68
N THR A 24 -19.46 10.40 8.27
CA THR A 24 -19.92 9.31 9.14
C THR A 24 -18.88 8.22 9.36
N ASN A 25 -18.08 7.92 8.32
CA ASN A 25 -17.17 6.77 8.30
C ASN A 25 -15.68 7.15 8.38
N GLY A 26 -15.37 8.45 8.33
CA GLY A 26 -14.01 8.96 8.28
C GLY A 26 -13.32 8.70 6.93
N SER A 27 -11.99 8.68 6.96
CA SER A 27 -11.15 8.38 5.79
C SER A 27 -11.05 6.88 5.57
N LEU A 28 -11.37 6.41 4.37
CA LEU A 28 -11.31 5.02 3.95
C LEU A 28 -10.34 4.86 2.78
N LEU A 29 -9.57 3.76 2.78
CA LEU A 29 -8.69 3.40 1.68
C LEU A 29 -9.12 2.04 1.10
N TYR A 30 -9.21 1.97 -0.22
CA TYR A 30 -9.53 0.77 -0.95
C TYR A 30 -8.38 0.42 -1.89
N PHE A 31 -8.04 -0.86 -1.95
CA PHE A 31 -7.10 -1.39 -2.93
C PHE A 31 -7.85 -2.31 -3.89
N VAL A 32 -7.70 -2.03 -5.19
CA VAL A 32 -8.29 -2.82 -6.26
C VAL A 32 -7.15 -3.45 -7.05
N ASP A 33 -7.13 -4.78 -7.05
CA ASP A 33 -6.23 -5.56 -7.88
C ASP A 33 -6.96 -6.00 -9.18
N SER A 34 -6.16 -6.38 -10.17
CA SER A 34 -6.53 -7.01 -11.43
C SER A 34 -7.47 -8.22 -11.31
N THR A 35 -7.49 -8.88 -10.15
CA THR A 35 -8.39 -9.99 -9.80
C THR A 35 -9.81 -9.56 -9.40
N SER A 36 -10.10 -8.25 -9.40
CA SER A 36 -11.39 -7.67 -9.03
C SER A 36 -11.79 -7.85 -7.56
N LEU A 37 -10.88 -8.33 -6.72
CA LEU A 37 -11.03 -8.31 -5.28
C LEU A 37 -10.85 -6.87 -4.77
N ARG A 38 -11.84 -6.40 -4.00
CA ARG A 38 -11.85 -5.08 -3.40
C ARG A 38 -11.66 -5.24 -1.91
N TYR A 39 -10.62 -4.63 -1.38
CA TYR A 39 -10.33 -4.72 0.03
C TYR A 39 -10.40 -3.33 0.65
N LYS A 40 -11.08 -3.24 1.80
CA LYS A 40 -11.11 -2.04 2.64
C LYS A 40 -9.95 -2.14 3.62
N TYR A 41 -9.03 -1.18 3.55
CA TYR A 41 -7.86 -1.12 4.42
C TYR A 41 -7.78 0.24 5.11
N PHE A 42 -7.20 0.26 6.31
CA PHE A 42 -6.81 1.52 6.95
C PHE A 42 -5.51 2.04 6.31
N ILE A 43 -4.54 1.16 6.08
CA ILE A 43 -3.26 1.43 5.41
C ILE A 43 -2.89 0.19 4.60
N TRP A 44 -2.30 0.39 3.42
CA TRP A 44 -1.82 -0.71 2.59
C TRP A 44 -0.54 -0.33 1.83
N ALA A 45 0.28 -1.33 1.52
CA ALA A 45 1.48 -1.20 0.71
C ALA A 45 1.45 -2.16 -0.48
N SER A 46 1.94 -1.69 -1.62
CA SER A 46 2.12 -2.47 -2.84
C SER A 46 3.50 -2.20 -3.47
N GLY A 47 3.95 -3.07 -4.38
CA GLY A 47 5.23 -2.96 -5.07
C GLY A 47 6.37 -3.79 -4.47
N LYS A 48 7.61 -3.48 -4.87
CA LYS A 48 8.86 -4.25 -4.63
C LYS A 48 9.10 -4.61 -3.15
N HIS A 49 8.62 -3.79 -2.22
CA HIS A 49 8.86 -3.96 -0.78
C HIS A 49 7.58 -4.22 0.01
N LYS A 50 6.53 -4.75 -0.64
CA LYS A 50 5.22 -5.01 -0.04
C LYS A 50 5.31 -5.78 1.27
N GLN A 51 6.07 -6.87 1.33
CA GLN A 51 6.14 -7.73 2.52
C GLN A 51 6.82 -7.02 3.70
N SER A 52 7.98 -6.40 3.47
CA SER A 52 8.68 -5.62 4.50
C SER A 52 7.87 -4.41 4.99
N SER A 53 7.13 -3.76 4.09
CA SER A 53 6.26 -2.63 4.44
C SER A 53 5.10 -3.08 5.33
N LYS A 54 4.45 -4.20 4.98
CA LYS A 54 3.35 -4.76 5.76
C LYS A 54 3.79 -5.14 7.18
N THR A 55 4.95 -5.76 7.34
CA THR A 55 5.50 -6.08 8.66
C THR A 55 5.76 -4.84 9.52
N GLU A 56 6.24 -3.74 8.92
CA GLU A 56 6.42 -2.47 9.65
C GLU A 56 5.08 -1.79 9.99
N MET A 57 4.04 -2.02 9.18
CA MET A 57 2.69 -1.50 9.40
C MET A 57 1.89 -2.30 10.44
N GLU A 58 2.19 -3.58 10.64
CA GLU A 58 1.52 -4.42 11.66
C GLU A 58 2.01 -4.15 13.09
N ARG A 59 3.18 -3.50 13.25
CA ARG A 59 3.79 -3.24 14.56
C ARG A 59 3.02 -2.27 15.47
N PRO A 60 2.38 -1.20 14.97
CA PRO A 60 1.53 -0.32 15.78
C PRO A 60 0.02 -0.58 15.56
N LYS A 61 -0.82 -0.36 16.59
CA LYS A 61 -2.27 -0.18 16.39
C LYS A 61 -2.52 1.14 15.65
N LEU A 62 -2.43 1.11 14.33
CA LEU A 62 -2.54 2.30 13.46
C LEU A 62 -3.97 2.87 13.46
N GLU A 63 -4.98 2.02 13.71
CA GLU A 63 -6.41 2.38 13.74
C GLU A 63 -6.75 3.41 14.83
N THR A 64 -5.95 3.47 15.90
CA THR A 64 -6.16 4.39 17.03
C THR A 64 -5.37 5.69 16.92
N LEU A 65 -4.55 5.86 15.87
CA LEU A 65 -3.68 7.03 15.76
C LEU A 65 -4.37 8.19 15.02
N PRO A 66 -4.09 9.44 15.43
CA PRO A 66 -4.51 10.59 14.67
C PRO A 66 -3.81 10.62 13.30
N ILE A 67 -4.52 11.13 12.28
CA ILE A 67 -4.08 11.09 10.88
C ILE A 67 -2.68 11.69 10.64
N ASP A 68 -2.33 12.77 11.35
CA ASP A 68 -1.00 13.41 11.27
C ASP A 68 0.13 12.46 11.68
N GLN A 69 -0.07 11.69 12.75
CA GLN A 69 0.91 10.69 13.17
C GLN A 69 0.98 9.51 12.20
N THR A 70 -0.16 9.14 11.60
CA THR A 70 -0.22 8.09 10.59
C THR A 70 0.57 8.46 9.34
N VAL A 71 0.43 9.69 8.85
CA VAL A 71 1.20 10.19 7.69
C VAL A 71 2.70 10.21 8.01
N LYS A 72 3.10 10.75 9.15
CA LYS A 72 4.52 10.77 9.58
C LYS A 72 5.12 9.36 9.64
N LYS A 73 4.36 8.37 10.12
CA LYS A 73 4.78 6.97 10.15
C LYS A 73 4.92 6.38 8.75
N ALA A 74 3.95 6.61 7.86
CA ALA A 74 4.03 6.15 6.47
C ALA A 74 5.28 6.71 5.77
N THR A 75 5.57 8.00 5.95
CA THR A 75 6.79 8.64 5.43
C THR A 75 8.06 8.00 6.00
N LYS A 76 8.09 7.70 7.31
CA LYS A 76 9.24 7.02 7.94
C LYS A 76 9.50 5.63 7.36
N ILE A 77 8.44 4.85 7.13
CA ILE A 77 8.54 3.52 6.52
C ILE A 77 9.09 3.65 5.09
N LEU A 78 8.55 4.57 4.29
CA LEU A 78 9.02 4.79 2.92
C LEU A 78 10.50 5.18 2.86
N LEU A 79 10.94 6.13 3.70
CA LEU A 79 12.33 6.55 3.77
C LEU A 79 13.26 5.42 4.23
N THR A 80 12.83 4.63 5.21
CA THR A 80 13.59 3.47 5.70
C THR A 80 13.83 2.46 4.59
N LEU A 81 12.78 2.16 3.81
CA LEU A 81 12.86 1.23 2.68
C LEU A 81 13.73 1.79 1.55
N LYS A 82 13.59 3.07 1.21
CA LYS A 82 14.44 3.74 0.21
C LYS A 82 15.92 3.71 0.60
N LYS A 83 16.23 3.94 1.88
CA LYS A 83 17.60 3.86 2.40
C LYS A 83 18.17 2.44 2.31
N ARG A 84 17.38 1.41 2.64
CA ARG A 84 17.78 0.00 2.49
C ARG A 84 18.13 -0.35 1.03
N ASP A 85 17.33 0.15 0.08
CA ASP A 85 17.60 -0.03 -1.35
C ASP A 85 18.91 0.64 -1.79
N ALA A 86 19.18 1.87 -1.33
CA ALA A 86 20.42 2.58 -1.64
C ALA A 86 21.67 1.85 -1.10
N ILE A 87 21.62 1.36 0.14
CA ILE A 87 22.73 0.59 0.76
C ILE A 87 22.98 -0.72 -0.01
N ARG A 88 21.93 -1.37 -0.48
CA ARG A 88 22.05 -2.60 -1.25
C ARG A 88 22.78 -2.38 -2.57
N ILE A 89 22.58 -1.24 -3.22
CA ILE A 89 23.26 -0.89 -4.49
C ILE A 89 24.74 -0.60 -4.24
N THR A 90 25.09 0.07 -3.13
CA THR A 90 26.49 0.36 -2.79
C THR A 90 27.27 -0.88 -2.38
N ASN A 91 26.64 -1.88 -1.75
CA ASN A 91 27.32 -3.12 -1.35
C ASN A 91 27.45 -4.15 -2.50
N LEU A 92 26.89 -3.86 -3.67
CA LEU A 92 26.99 -4.68 -4.89
C LEU A 92 28.03 -4.14 -5.88
N ARG A 93 28.67 -3.01 -5.59
CA ARG A 93 29.83 -2.46 -6.29
C ARG A 93 31.07 -2.69 -5.46
#